data_AF-A0A7S0GDF1-F1
#
_entry.id   AF-A0A7S0GDF1-F1
#
_cell.length_a   1.000
_cell.length_b   1.000
_cell.length_c   1.000
_cell.angle_alpha   90.00
_cell.angle_beta   90.00
_cell.angle_gamma   90.00
#
_symmetry.space_group_name_H-M   'P 1'
#
loop_
_entity.id
_entity.type
_entity.pdbx_description
1 polymer ?
#
loop_
_entity_poly.entity_id
_entity_poly.type
_entity_poly.pdbx_seq_one_letter_code
_entity_poly.pdbx_strand_id
1 'polypeptide(L)'
;MPKERLKWHVDESGKESITNWSIVTHNELGGVVPETDGVITLKLIPITGRTHQLRVHCAAEGSGIIGDSLYGDNPIEWNIEDNNDEEVLHLHSYELSFPHPKTDIVMNFSSDQIMW
;
A
#
# COMPACT_ATOMS: atom_id res chain seq x y z
N MET A 1 15.49 23.14 16.29
CA MET A 1 14.65 22.60 15.20
C MET A 1 14.01 21.32 15.70
N PRO A 2 12.68 21.12 15.57
CA PRO A 2 12.10 19.79 15.81
C PRO A 2 12.76 18.82 14.83
N LYS A 3 13.29 17.69 15.32
CA LYS A 3 13.77 16.62 14.44
C LYS A 3 12.57 16.10 13.67
N GLU A 4 12.62 16.16 12.34
CA GLU A 4 11.59 15.54 11.49
C GLU A 4 11.47 14.05 11.85
N ARG A 5 10.24 13.61 12.10
CA ARG A 5 9.94 12.21 12.35
C ARG A 5 9.70 11.55 10.99
N LEU A 6 10.67 10.77 10.53
CA LEU A 6 10.60 10.08 9.23
C LEU A 6 9.77 8.78 9.27
N LYS A 7 9.59 8.17 10.45
CA LYS A 7 8.97 6.85 10.63
C LYS A 7 7.86 6.84 11.69
N TRP A 8 6.75 6.16 11.39
CA TRP A 8 5.59 5.94 12.27
C TRP A 8 5.56 4.47 12.74
N HIS A 9 4.82 4.17 13.80
CA HIS A 9 4.66 2.79 14.28
C HIS A 9 3.29 2.63 14.92
N VAL A 10 2.85 1.38 15.08
CA VAL A 10 1.62 1.03 15.80
C VAL A 10 1.88 1.22 17.31
N ASP A 11 1.01 1.96 17.97
CA ASP A 11 1.10 2.28 19.39
C ASP A 11 -0.32 2.32 19.98
N GLU A 12 -0.51 1.76 21.18
CA GLU A 12 -1.82 1.69 21.85
C GLU A 12 -2.40 3.08 22.20
N SER A 13 -1.54 4.07 22.44
CA SER A 13 -1.91 5.47 22.67
C SER A 13 -2.01 6.28 21.36
N GLY A 14 -1.77 5.63 20.23
CA GLY A 14 -1.81 6.23 18.90
C GLY A 14 -3.22 6.66 18.48
N LYS A 15 -3.29 7.45 17.40
CA LYS A 15 -4.57 7.79 16.78
C LYS A 15 -5.15 6.55 16.11
N GLU A 16 -6.46 6.37 16.24
CA GLU A 16 -7.18 5.32 15.53
C GLU A 16 -6.89 5.36 14.02
N SER A 17 -6.65 4.17 13.47
CA SER A 17 -6.20 3.91 12.11
C SER A 17 -6.77 2.58 11.64
N ILE A 18 -7.60 2.59 10.59
CA ILE A 18 -8.35 1.42 10.12
C ILE A 18 -8.17 1.25 8.62
N THR A 19 -7.75 0.05 8.21
CA THR A 19 -7.57 -0.36 6.82
C THR A 19 -8.25 -1.71 6.61
N ASN A 20 -9.18 -1.80 5.66
CA ASN A 20 -9.70 -3.07 5.20
C ASN A 20 -8.84 -3.59 4.04
N TRP A 21 -8.70 -4.90 3.90
CA TRP A 21 -7.89 -5.49 2.84
C TRP A 21 -8.46 -6.80 2.32
N SER A 22 -8.09 -7.15 1.08
CA SER A 22 -8.34 -8.45 0.48
C SER A 22 -7.20 -8.82 -0.49
N ILE A 23 -6.94 -10.11 -0.67
CA ILE A 23 -6.01 -10.59 -1.69
C ILE A 23 -6.67 -10.42 -3.06
N VAL A 24 -5.92 -9.89 -4.01
CA VAL A 24 -6.34 -9.77 -5.41
C VAL A 24 -5.75 -10.95 -6.17
N THR A 25 -6.59 -11.69 -6.88
CA THR A 25 -6.13 -12.73 -7.81
C THR A 25 -5.94 -12.14 -9.20
N HIS A 26 -5.03 -12.72 -9.98
CA HIS A 26 -4.50 -12.29 -11.29
C HIS A 26 -5.48 -11.70 -12.32
N ASN A 27 -6.79 -11.90 -12.17
CA ASN A 27 -7.79 -11.54 -13.17
C ASN A 27 -8.61 -10.29 -12.80
N GLU A 28 -8.52 -9.77 -11.57
CA GLU A 28 -9.46 -8.74 -11.08
C GLU A 28 -9.01 -7.30 -11.34
N LEU A 29 -7.71 -7.03 -11.48
CA LEU A 29 -7.16 -5.67 -11.64
C LEU A 29 -6.46 -5.43 -12.98
N GLY A 30 -6.57 -6.36 -13.94
CA GLY A 30 -6.02 -6.18 -15.29
C GLY A 30 -4.49 -6.18 -15.40
N GLY A 31 -3.76 -6.28 -14.28
CA GLY A 31 -2.32 -6.49 -14.21
C GLY A 31 -1.98 -7.93 -13.82
N VAL A 32 -1.08 -8.57 -14.56
CA VAL A 32 -0.51 -9.87 -14.19
C VAL A 32 0.69 -9.61 -13.32
N VAL A 33 0.54 -9.67 -12.00
CA VAL A 33 1.70 -9.75 -11.09
C VAL A 33 1.94 -11.24 -10.86
N PRO A 34 2.95 -11.89 -11.46
CA PRO A 34 3.18 -13.33 -11.31
C PRO A 34 3.12 -13.71 -9.82
N GLU A 35 2.30 -14.69 -9.43
CA GLU A 35 2.44 -15.38 -8.15
C GLU A 35 3.86 -15.99 -8.13
N THR A 36 4.81 -15.22 -7.61
CA THR A 36 6.16 -15.66 -7.31
C THR A 36 6.21 -16.04 -5.84
N ASP A 37 7.08 -16.98 -5.49
CA ASP A 37 7.21 -17.49 -4.13
C ASP A 37 7.39 -16.33 -3.13
N GLY A 38 6.35 -16.06 -2.33
CA GLY A 38 6.39 -15.07 -1.25
C GLY A 38 5.75 -13.71 -1.53
N VAL A 39 5.17 -13.46 -2.71
CA VAL A 39 4.60 -12.15 -3.07
C VAL A 39 3.08 -12.24 -3.28
N ILE A 40 2.34 -11.29 -2.71
CA ILE A 40 0.89 -11.17 -2.90
C ILE A 40 0.49 -9.74 -3.28
N THR A 41 -0.52 -9.62 -4.14
CA THR A 41 -1.16 -8.32 -4.43
C THR A 41 -2.34 -8.12 -3.49
N LEU A 42 -2.37 -6.98 -2.80
CA LEU A 42 -3.45 -6.61 -1.89
C LEU A 42 -4.28 -5.46 -2.46
N LYS A 43 -5.61 -5.59 -2.38
CA LYS A 43 -6.52 -4.45 -2.45
C LYS A 43 -6.62 -3.88 -1.04
N LEU A 44 -6.26 -2.61 -0.89
CA LEU A 44 -6.28 -1.90 0.39
C LEU A 44 -7.34 -0.79 0.33
N ILE A 45 -8.23 -0.75 1.34
CA ILE A 45 -9.26 0.28 1.49
C ILE A 45 -9.01 1.02 2.81
N PRO A 46 -8.35 2.19 2.77
CA PRO A 46 -8.16 3.02 3.97
C PRO A 46 -9.50 3.62 4.41
N ILE A 47 -9.98 3.25 5.60
CA ILE A 47 -11.17 3.86 6.22
C ILE A 47 -10.79 5.19 6.89
N THR A 48 -9.54 5.29 7.36
CA THR A 48 -8.90 6.52 7.84
C THR A 48 -7.72 6.92 6.93
N GLY A 49 -7.26 8.16 7.02
CA GLY A 49 -6.14 8.68 6.21
C GLY A 49 -4.93 9.14 7.04
N ARG A 50 -4.35 8.26 7.87
CA ARG A 50 -3.13 8.61 8.66
C ARG A 50 -1.88 8.58 7.78
N THR A 51 -0.87 9.36 8.18
CA THR A 51 0.42 9.38 7.49
C THR A 51 1.06 7.99 7.45
N HIS A 52 1.41 7.52 6.25
CA HIS A 52 1.99 6.19 6.02
C HIS A 52 1.11 5.01 6.49
N GLN A 53 -0.20 5.20 6.69
CA GLN A 53 -1.08 4.21 7.28
C GLN A 53 -0.95 2.82 6.66
N LEU A 54 -1.10 2.70 5.33
CA LEU A 54 -1.05 1.42 4.63
C LEU A 54 0.32 0.74 4.79
N ARG A 55 1.39 1.51 4.62
CA ARG A 55 2.79 1.06 4.77
C ARG A 55 3.06 0.50 6.16
N VAL A 56 2.65 1.22 7.19
CA VAL A 56 2.81 0.81 8.60
C VAL A 56 1.97 -0.42 8.91
N HIS A 57 0.71 -0.48 8.43
CA HIS A 57 -0.16 -1.63 8.67
C HIS A 57 0.39 -2.90 8.03
N CYS A 58 0.79 -2.85 6.76
CA CYS A 58 1.39 -3.97 6.05
C CYS A 58 2.64 -4.49 6.78
N ALA A 59 3.55 -3.59 7.18
CA ALA A 59 4.74 -3.98 7.94
C ALA A 59 4.41 -4.53 9.34
N ALA A 60 3.40 -4.00 10.03
CA ALA A 60 2.98 -4.48 11.35
C ALA A 60 2.37 -5.90 11.30
N GLU A 61 1.71 -6.26 10.19
CA GLU A 61 1.22 -7.62 9.93
C GLU A 61 2.33 -8.58 9.46
N GLY A 62 3.57 -8.10 9.32
CA GLY A 62 4.73 -8.91 8.88
C GLY A 62 4.83 -9.08 7.36
N SER A 63 4.13 -8.27 6.58
CA SER A 63 4.18 -8.27 5.11
C SER A 63 4.45 -6.86 4.60
N GLY A 64 5.72 -6.45 4.58
CA GLY A 64 6.13 -5.15 4.06
C GLY A 64 5.78 -4.96 2.58
N ILE A 65 5.63 -3.71 2.15
CA ILE A 65 5.38 -3.36 0.73
C ILE A 65 6.73 -3.36 0.00
N ILE A 66 6.78 -3.95 -1.20
CA ILE A 66 7.96 -3.95 -2.07
C ILE A 66 8.38 -2.49 -2.39
N GLY A 67 9.69 -2.22 -2.35
CA GLY A 67 10.25 -0.89 -2.56
C GLY A 67 9.99 0.11 -1.43
N ASP A 68 9.45 -0.33 -0.29
CA ASP A 68 9.28 0.52 0.88
C ASP A 68 10.57 0.68 1.70
N SER A 69 11.35 1.72 1.42
CA SER A 69 12.61 2.01 2.13
C SER A 69 12.48 2.35 3.63
N LEU A 70 11.28 2.57 4.16
CA LEU A 70 11.07 2.92 5.57
C LEU A 70 10.54 1.74 6.39
N TYR A 71 9.70 0.90 5.78
CA TYR A 71 8.95 -0.16 6.46
C TYR A 71 9.12 -1.54 5.82
N GLY A 72 9.90 -1.67 4.75
CA GLY A 72 10.08 -2.91 3.97
C GLY A 72 10.84 -4.04 4.67
N ASP A 73 11.45 -3.80 5.83
CA ASP A 73 12.32 -4.78 6.50
C ASP A 73 11.60 -5.65 7.56
N ASN A 74 11.15 -6.86 7.17
CA ASN A 74 11.28 -8.18 7.87
C ASN A 74 10.23 -9.23 7.41
N PRO A 75 10.47 -10.58 7.43
CA PRO A 75 11.71 -11.37 7.48
C PRO A 75 11.91 -12.27 6.24
N ILE A 76 11.13 -12.08 5.17
CA ILE A 76 11.42 -12.73 3.90
C ILE A 76 12.55 -11.90 3.30
N GLU A 77 13.80 -12.32 3.52
CA GLU A 77 14.93 -11.86 2.72
C GLU A 77 14.49 -12.02 1.26
N TRP A 78 14.17 -10.90 0.61
CA TRP A 78 13.72 -10.88 -0.76
C TRP A 78 14.90 -11.35 -1.61
N ASN A 79 15.04 -12.67 -1.80
CA ASN A 79 15.94 -13.30 -2.78
C ASN A 79 15.36 -13.07 -4.19
N ILE A 80 15.07 -11.82 -4.51
CA ILE A 80 14.73 -11.37 -5.85
C ILE A 80 16.04 -10.84 -6.41
N GLU A 81 16.47 -11.42 -7.53
CA GLU A 81 17.76 -11.12 -8.15
C GLU A 81 17.78 -9.66 -8.62
N ASP A 82 18.48 -8.81 -7.86
CA ASP A 82 19.22 -7.59 -8.20
C ASP A 82 18.91 -7.00 -9.59
N ASN A 83 17.67 -6.57 -9.81
CA ASN A 83 17.29 -5.78 -10.99
C ASN A 83 16.95 -4.36 -10.51
N ASN A 84 17.62 -3.37 -11.09
CA ASN A 84 17.62 -1.94 -10.70
C ASN A 84 16.23 -1.23 -10.66
N ASP A 85 15.11 -1.92 -10.84
CA ASP A 85 13.75 -1.37 -10.75
C ASP A 85 13.17 -1.41 -9.30
N GLU A 86 13.90 -2.00 -8.34
CA GLU A 86 13.46 -2.33 -6.98
C GLU A 86 13.36 -1.15 -5.97
N GLU A 87 13.67 0.08 -6.38
CA GLU A 87 13.59 1.27 -5.49
C GLU A 87 12.21 1.97 -5.49
N VAL A 88 11.25 1.53 -6.31
CA VAL A 88 9.94 2.18 -6.41
C VAL A 88 8.94 1.55 -5.45
N LEU A 89 8.23 2.36 -4.67
CA LEU A 89 7.20 1.88 -3.76
C LEU A 89 6.03 1.26 -4.53
N HIS A 90 5.78 -0.05 -4.36
CA HIS A 90 4.66 -0.78 -4.97
C HIS A 90 3.34 -0.50 -4.25
N LEU A 91 2.93 0.77 -4.18
CA LEU A 91 1.67 1.22 -3.61
C LEU A 91 1.02 2.21 -4.59
N HIS A 92 -0.06 1.77 -5.23
CA HIS A 92 -0.77 2.54 -6.25
C HIS A 92 -2.18 2.92 -5.79
N SER A 93 -2.54 4.19 -5.98
CA SER A 93 -3.91 4.65 -5.73
C SER A 93 -4.80 4.34 -6.93
N TYR A 94 -5.32 3.11 -6.96
CA TYR A 94 -6.08 2.58 -8.10
C TYR A 94 -7.43 3.26 -8.32
N GLU A 95 -8.21 3.50 -7.27
CA GLU A 95 -9.59 4.01 -7.36
C GLU A 95 -9.85 5.13 -6.34
N LEU A 96 -10.60 6.14 -6.76
CA LEU A 96 -11.07 7.24 -5.92
C LEU A 96 -12.55 7.52 -6.21
N SER A 97 -13.38 7.50 -5.16
CA SER A 97 -14.80 7.81 -5.24
C SER A 97 -15.21 8.85 -4.19
N PHE A 98 -15.91 9.90 -4.60
CA PHE A 98 -16.43 10.92 -3.70
C PHE A 98 -17.61 11.69 -4.33
N PRO A 99 -18.52 12.26 -3.51
CA PRO A 99 -19.57 13.13 -4.01
C PRO A 99 -18.97 14.43 -4.58
N HIS A 100 -19.39 14.82 -5.77
CA HIS A 100 -18.97 16.08 -6.37
C HIS A 100 -19.40 17.26 -5.47
N PRO A 101 -18.50 18.18 -5.09
CA PRO A 101 -18.74 19.15 -4.00
C PRO A 101 -19.83 20.19 -4.28
N LYS A 102 -20.37 20.26 -5.51
CA LYS A 102 -21.47 21.17 -5.86
C LYS A 102 -22.78 20.45 -6.17
N THR A 103 -22.71 19.18 -6.57
CA THR A 103 -23.88 18.47 -7.12
C THR A 103 -24.26 17.25 -6.30
N ASP A 104 -23.41 16.83 -5.35
CA ASP A 104 -23.54 15.61 -4.54
C ASP A 104 -23.65 14.30 -5.36
N ILE A 105 -23.49 14.38 -6.68
CA ILE A 105 -23.43 13.22 -7.55
C ILE A 105 -22.09 12.53 -7.33
N VAL A 106 -22.14 11.23 -7.02
CA VAL A 106 -20.95 10.40 -6.84
C VAL A 106 -20.14 10.37 -8.13
N MET A 107 -18.86 10.73 -8.02
CA MET A 107 -17.88 10.59 -9.10
C MET A 107 -16.94 9.42 -8.77
N ASN A 108 -16.56 8.68 -9.80
CA ASN A 108 -15.60 7.59 -9.71
C ASN A 108 -14.45 7.86 -10.68
N PHE A 109 -13.23 7.72 -10.19
CA PHE A 109 -12.00 7.85 -10.96
C PHE A 109 -11.19 6.57 -10.76
N SER A 110 -10.61 6.05 -11.84
CA SER A 110 -9.68 4.93 -11.79
C SER A 110 -8.40 5.29 -12.54
N SER A 111 -7.28 4.75 -12.08
CA SER A 111 -6.02 4.80 -12.79
C SER A 111 -5.54 3.37 -12.97
N ASP A 112 -5.35 2.97 -14.22
CA ASP A 112 -4.81 1.65 -14.55
C ASP A 112 -3.49 1.41 -13.80
N GLN A 113 -3.26 0.15 -13.44
CA GLN A 113 -2.09 -0.25 -12.68
C GLN A 113 -0.82 0.03 -13.50
N ILE A 114 0.16 0.67 -12.86
CA ILE A 114 1.51 0.77 -13.42
C ILE A 114 2.12 -0.63 -13.34
N MET A 115 2.53 -1.18 -14.48
CA MET A 115 3.32 -2.42 -14.53
C MET A 115 4.65 -2.13 -13.82
N TRP A 116 4.90 -2.85 -12.73
CA TRP A 116 6.18 -2.88 -12.01
C TRP A 116 6.94 -4.14 -12.41
#